data_AF-A0A520TTD2-F1
#
_entry.id   AF-A0A520TTD2-F1
#
_cell.length_a   1.000
_cell.length_b   1.000
_cell.length_c   1.000
_cell.angle_alpha   90.00
_cell.angle_beta   90.00
_cell.angle_gamma   90.00
#
_symmetry.space_group_name_H-M   'P 1'
#
loop_
_entity.id
_entity.type
_entity.pdbx_description
1 polymer ?
#
loop_
_entity_poly.entity_id
_entity_poly.type
_entity_poly.pdbx_seq_one_letter_code
_entity_poly.pdbx_strand_id
1 'polypeptide(L)'
;MNCVVIDENIEDLKSLVTKINVFPSLHIVGRFSNYIDAKLHINKNQVDIIIIEISKDHESCFSFLDSLTKNIKIIFTSHDAQFAFRAFNYNCVDYLKKPISEERFKKAINKLKNLSQKNNGNHIYVKSKLKKKKIYLTNIKWIEALGDYIRLITISENVVMLSSLKSFENELPKDKFMRIHKSYIVNLEKIETFDSKYVFIDSEKIPLSRNKKVELDSALTFKSNQ
;
A
#
# COMPACT_ATOMS: atom_id res chain seq x y z
N MET A 1 12.32 1.70 -4.23
CA MET A 1 12.07 1.75 -2.77
C MET A 1 13.41 1.65 -2.06
N ASN A 2 13.68 2.56 -1.13
CA ASN A 2 14.92 2.59 -0.36
C ASN A 2 14.90 1.54 0.75
N CYS A 3 15.88 0.65 0.74
CA CYS A 3 15.98 -0.51 1.61
C CYS A 3 17.23 -0.43 2.47
N VAL A 4 17.06 -0.71 3.76
CA VAL A 4 18.16 -0.99 4.69
C VAL A 4 18.17 -2.47 5.03
N VAL A 5 19.35 -3.06 5.08
CA VAL A 5 19.57 -4.45 5.47
C VAL A 5 20.38 -4.50 6.76
N ILE A 6 19.93 -5.27 7.74
CA ILE A 6 20.56 -5.39 9.05
C ILE A 6 20.75 -6.87 9.37
N ASP A 7 22.00 -7.31 9.45
CA ASP A 7 22.36 -8.67 9.81
C ASP A 7 23.77 -8.69 10.42
N GLU A 8 23.90 -9.20 11.64
CA GLU A 8 25.18 -9.31 12.36
C GLU A 8 26.12 -10.31 11.67
N ASN A 9 25.57 -11.28 10.92
CA ASN A 9 26.36 -12.24 10.15
C ASN A 9 26.70 -11.67 8.76
N ILE A 10 28.00 -11.46 8.51
CA ILE A 10 28.51 -10.86 7.27
C ILE A 10 28.19 -11.71 6.02
N GLU A 11 28.19 -13.04 6.13
CA GLU A 11 27.94 -13.92 5.00
C GLU A 11 26.45 -13.94 4.61
N ASP A 12 25.57 -13.96 5.60
CA ASP A 12 24.13 -13.81 5.37
C ASP A 12 23.79 -12.43 4.79
N LEU A 13 24.43 -11.37 5.31
CA LEU A 13 24.30 -10.02 4.77
C LEU A 13 24.69 -9.97 3.29
N LYS A 14 25.84 -10.55 2.90
CA LYS A 14 26.28 -10.63 1.49
C LYS A 14 25.31 -11.44 0.62
N SER A 15 24.85 -12.58 1.12
CA SER A 15 23.89 -13.44 0.41
C SER A 15 22.56 -12.72 0.16
N LEU A 16 22.08 -11.98 1.15
CA LEU A 16 20.85 -11.20 1.08
C LEU A 16 21.00 -9.99 0.15
N VAL A 17 22.11 -9.24 0.23
CA VAL A 17 22.43 -8.15 -0.69
C VAL A 17 22.46 -8.63 -2.14
N THR A 18 23.08 -9.79 -2.39
CA THR A 18 23.13 -10.40 -3.73
C THR A 18 21.72 -10.69 -4.25
N LYS A 19 20.84 -11.25 -3.41
CA LYS A 19 19.44 -11.51 -3.76
C LYS A 19 18.66 -10.22 -4.03
N ILE A 20 18.88 -9.17 -3.23
CA ILE A 20 18.19 -7.87 -3.40
C ILE A 20 18.61 -7.21 -4.72
N ASN A 21 19.88 -7.26 -5.10
CA ASN A 21 20.40 -6.61 -6.31
C ASN A 21 19.77 -7.15 -7.60
N VAL A 22 19.17 -8.35 -7.58
CA VAL A 22 18.41 -8.90 -8.72
C VAL A 22 17.09 -8.16 -8.95
N PHE A 23 16.61 -7.35 -7.99
CA PHE A 23 15.33 -6.64 -8.07
C PHE A 23 15.53 -5.13 -8.25
N PRO A 24 15.34 -4.56 -9.46
CA PRO A 24 15.54 -3.14 -9.72
C PRO A 24 14.64 -2.21 -8.90
N SER A 25 13.52 -2.71 -8.39
CA SER A 25 12.58 -1.95 -7.55
C SER A 25 13.09 -1.64 -6.14
N LEU A 26 14.19 -2.26 -5.71
CA LEU A 26 14.81 -2.08 -4.41
C LEU A 26 16.17 -1.39 -4.58
N HIS A 27 16.40 -0.34 -3.80
CA HIS A 27 17.68 0.36 -3.75
C HIS A 27 18.25 0.23 -2.35
N ILE A 28 19.37 -0.47 -2.21
CA ILE A 28 20.02 -0.63 -0.90
C ILE A 28 20.71 0.69 -0.56
N VAL A 29 20.18 1.40 0.43
CA VAL A 29 20.73 2.68 0.91
C VAL A 29 21.62 2.51 2.15
N GLY A 30 21.57 1.35 2.80
CA GLY A 30 22.42 1.03 3.94
C GLY A 30 22.49 -0.47 4.22
N ARG A 31 23.65 -0.91 4.72
CA ARG A 31 23.94 -2.28 5.14
C ARG A 31 24.62 -2.19 6.50
N PHE A 32 24.08 -2.85 7.50
CA PHE A 32 24.56 -2.73 8.87
C PHE A 32 24.69 -4.10 9.52
N SER A 33 25.73 -4.25 10.32
CA SER A 33 25.93 -5.42 11.20
C SER A 33 25.60 -5.11 12.65
N ASN A 34 25.02 -3.93 12.94
CA ASN A 34 24.58 -3.53 14.27
C ASN A 34 23.42 -2.54 14.20
N TYR A 35 22.62 -2.49 15.27
CA TYR A 35 21.41 -1.66 15.34
C TYR A 35 21.70 -0.17 15.54
N ILE A 36 22.84 0.20 16.13
CA ILE A 36 23.18 1.59 16.46
C ILE A 36 23.41 2.38 15.17
N ASP A 37 24.30 1.89 14.31
CA ASP A 37 24.61 2.52 13.03
C ASP A 37 23.38 2.53 12.10
N ALA A 38 22.62 1.42 12.10
CA ALA A 38 21.38 1.33 11.37
C ALA A 38 20.39 2.43 11.80
N LYS A 39 20.20 2.62 13.12
CA LYS A 39 19.31 3.65 13.67
C LYS A 39 19.74 5.05 13.27
N LEU A 40 21.03 5.36 13.38
CA LEU A 40 21.58 6.65 12.99
C LEU A 40 21.31 6.95 11.51
N HIS A 41 21.50 5.95 10.64
CA HIS A 41 21.22 6.09 9.22
C HIS A 41 19.72 6.22 8.93
N ILE A 42 18.87 5.38 9.52
CA ILE A 42 17.41 5.40 9.34
C ILE A 42 16.81 6.74 9.80
N ASN A 43 17.36 7.35 10.84
CA ASN A 43 16.90 8.65 11.31
C ASN A 43 17.21 9.77 10.30
N LYS A 44 18.40 9.75 9.70
CA LYS A 44 18.88 10.78 8.77
C LYS A 44 18.37 10.63 7.34
N ASN A 45 18.03 9.42 6.92
CA ASN A 45 17.67 9.11 5.54
C ASN A 45 16.20 8.67 5.39
N GLN A 46 15.70 8.71 4.16
CA GLN A 46 14.40 8.13 3.82
C GLN A 46 14.57 6.63 3.55
N VAL A 47 13.95 5.81 4.40
CA VAL A 47 13.97 4.34 4.32
C VAL A 47 12.53 3.85 4.24
N ASP A 48 12.21 3.10 3.19
CA ASP A 48 10.86 2.56 2.94
C ASP A 48 10.69 1.15 3.54
N ILE A 49 11.78 0.40 3.61
CA ILE A 49 11.80 -0.98 4.10
C ILE A 49 13.09 -1.30 4.88
N ILE A 50 12.93 -2.01 5.98
CA ILE A 50 13.99 -2.69 6.71
C ILE A 50 13.86 -4.19 6.47
N ILE A 51 14.97 -4.82 6.07
CA ILE A 51 15.12 -6.28 6.09
C ILE A 51 16.11 -6.59 7.22
N ILE A 52 15.63 -7.23 8.28
CA ILE A 52 16.36 -7.38 9.55
C ILE A 52 16.39 -8.83 10.00
N GLU A 53 17.57 -9.30 10.39
CA GLU A 53 17.75 -10.59 11.03
C GLU A 53 17.33 -10.56 12.49
N ILE A 54 16.55 -11.55 12.90
CA ILE A 54 16.36 -11.88 14.32
C ILE A 54 17.42 -12.90 14.70
N SER A 55 18.46 -12.42 15.40
CA SER A 55 19.51 -13.25 15.97
C SER A 55 19.09 -13.83 17.34
N LYS A 56 20.00 -14.51 18.03
CA LYS A 56 19.75 -15.07 19.37
C LYS A 56 19.39 -13.99 20.39
N ASP A 57 19.97 -12.80 20.25
CA ASP A 57 19.62 -11.60 21.03
C ASP A 57 18.41 -10.87 20.41
N HIS A 58 17.31 -11.60 20.34
CA HIS A 58 16.06 -11.15 19.75
C HIS A 58 15.47 -9.93 20.49
N GLU A 59 15.71 -9.78 21.80
CA GLU A 59 15.24 -8.62 22.56
C GLU A 59 15.88 -7.32 22.08
N SER A 60 17.17 -7.34 21.76
CA SER A 60 17.84 -6.17 21.16
C SER A 60 17.24 -5.79 19.81
N CYS A 61 16.88 -6.77 18.97
CA CYS A 61 16.20 -6.54 17.70
C CYS A 61 14.82 -5.87 17.91
N PHE A 62 14.00 -6.40 18.81
CA PHE A 62 12.67 -5.86 19.07
C PHE A 62 12.71 -4.48 19.74
N SER A 63 13.60 -4.29 20.72
CA SER A 63 13.85 -2.99 21.34
C SER A 63 14.33 -1.94 20.32
N PHE A 64 15.20 -2.34 19.38
CA PHE A 64 15.58 -1.49 18.26
C PHE A 64 14.36 -1.06 17.44
N LEU A 65 13.49 -2.00 17.06
CA LEU A 65 12.27 -1.71 16.28
C LEU A 65 11.28 -0.82 17.03
N ASP A 66 11.05 -1.09 18.31
CA ASP A 66 10.18 -0.27 19.19
C ASP A 66 10.70 1.16 19.32
N SER A 67 12.02 1.34 19.24
CA SER A 67 12.67 2.64 19.32
C SER A 67 12.61 3.47 18.03
N LEU A 68 12.09 2.91 16.92
CA LEU A 68 11.91 3.63 15.66
C LEU A 68 10.61 4.45 15.71
N THR A 69 10.71 5.74 15.39
CA THR A 69 9.54 6.64 15.36
C THR A 69 8.87 6.73 13.99
N LYS A 70 9.44 6.06 12.98
CA LYS A 70 8.96 6.05 11.59
C LYS A 70 8.20 4.76 11.32
N ASN A 71 7.07 4.87 10.63
CA ASN A 71 6.35 3.70 10.11
C ASN A 71 7.07 3.15 8.88
N ILE A 72 7.97 2.19 9.10
CA ILE A 72 8.79 1.57 8.05
C ILE A 72 8.32 0.12 7.88
N LYS A 73 8.26 -0.36 6.63
CA LYS A 73 7.88 -1.76 6.36
C LYS A 73 9.00 -2.69 6.81
N ILE A 74 8.64 -3.83 7.40
CA ILE A 74 9.63 -4.77 7.95
C ILE A 74 9.49 -6.11 7.25
N ILE A 75 10.60 -6.68 6.79
CA ILE A 75 10.72 -8.11 6.49
C ILE A 75 11.73 -8.68 7.47
N PHE A 76 11.33 -9.73 8.19
CA PHE A 76 12.23 -10.43 9.09
C PHE A 76 12.93 -11.57 8.36
N THR A 77 14.19 -11.80 8.71
CA THR A 77 14.92 -13.02 8.40
C THR A 77 15.27 -13.71 9.73
N SER A 78 15.36 -15.05 9.74
CA SER A 78 15.93 -15.79 10.87
C SER A 78 16.24 -17.24 10.53
N HIS A 79 17.20 -17.86 11.21
CA HIS A 79 17.34 -19.32 11.23
C HIS A 79 16.26 -20.04 12.06
N ASP A 80 15.59 -19.32 12.96
CA ASP A 80 14.71 -19.90 13.97
C ASP A 80 13.25 -19.43 13.83
N ALA A 81 12.38 -20.34 13.43
CA ALA A 81 10.98 -20.03 13.15
C ALA A 81 10.15 -19.67 14.41
N GLN A 82 10.64 -19.90 15.64
CA GLN A 82 9.87 -19.65 16.86
C GLN A 82 9.47 -18.18 17.03
N PHE A 83 10.24 -17.26 16.44
CA PHE A 83 9.98 -15.82 16.50
C PHE A 83 8.95 -15.33 15.49
N ALA A 84 8.49 -16.17 14.56
CA ALA A 84 7.55 -15.78 13.50
C ALA A 84 6.24 -15.21 14.06
N PHE A 85 5.74 -15.78 15.16
CA PHE A 85 4.52 -15.27 15.81
C PHE A 85 4.74 -13.88 16.41
N ARG A 86 5.87 -13.65 17.10
CA ARG A 86 6.18 -12.33 17.67
C ARG A 86 6.44 -11.28 16.59
N ALA A 87 7.13 -11.66 15.51
CA ALA A 87 7.34 -10.82 14.34
C ALA A 87 6.02 -10.33 13.71
N PHE A 88 4.96 -11.14 13.75
CA PHE A 88 3.64 -10.76 13.26
C PHE A 88 3.04 -9.56 14.00
N ASN A 89 3.34 -9.40 15.30
CA ASN A 89 2.86 -8.25 16.10
C ASN A 89 3.43 -6.91 15.61
N TYR A 90 4.54 -6.93 14.86
CA TYR A 90 5.14 -5.76 14.22
C TYR A 90 4.51 -5.46 12.85
N ASN A 91 3.40 -6.13 12.49
CA ASN A 91 2.73 -6.00 11.20
C ASN A 91 3.72 -6.15 10.02
N CYS A 92 4.65 -7.12 10.15
CA CYS A 92 5.69 -7.35 9.16
C CYS A 92 5.08 -7.77 7.81
N VAL A 93 5.73 -7.35 6.72
CA VAL A 93 5.36 -7.74 5.36
C VAL A 93 5.55 -9.24 5.16
N ASP A 94 6.65 -9.77 5.69
CA ASP A 94 6.93 -11.19 5.63
C ASP A 94 7.98 -11.64 6.65
N TYR A 95 8.03 -12.95 6.87
CA TYR A 95 9.02 -13.64 7.69
C TYR A 95 9.73 -14.72 6.86
N LEU A 96 11.05 -14.61 6.73
CA LEU A 96 11.87 -15.45 5.87
C LEU A 96 12.81 -16.34 6.68
N LYS A 97 12.52 -17.65 6.70
CA LYS A 97 13.43 -18.62 7.30
C LYS A 97 14.69 -18.77 6.45
N LYS A 98 15.87 -18.69 7.09
CA LYS A 98 17.17 -18.97 6.48
C LYS A 98 17.42 -20.49 6.42
N PRO A 99 18.09 -20.98 5.35
CA PRO A 99 18.54 -20.25 4.17
C PRO A 99 17.37 -19.79 3.30
N ILE A 100 17.44 -18.55 2.80
CA ILE A 100 16.33 -17.93 2.06
C ILE A 100 16.40 -18.36 0.59
N SER A 101 15.41 -19.14 0.15
CA SER A 101 15.29 -19.51 -1.26
C SER A 101 14.87 -18.32 -2.14
N GLU A 102 15.27 -18.33 -3.41
CA GLU A 102 14.92 -17.27 -4.36
C GLU A 102 13.40 -17.12 -4.53
N GLU A 103 12.67 -18.24 -4.61
CA GLU A 103 11.21 -18.23 -4.73
C GLU A 103 10.56 -17.56 -3.52
N ARG A 104 11.04 -17.88 -2.32
CA ARG A 104 10.50 -17.34 -1.08
C ARG A 104 10.77 -15.84 -0.96
N PHE A 105 11.96 -15.42 -1.35
CA PHE A 105 12.34 -14.01 -1.39
C PHE A 105 11.50 -13.24 -2.41
N LYS A 106 11.34 -13.77 -3.63
CA LYS A 106 10.49 -13.19 -4.69
C LYS A 106 9.04 -13.03 -4.23
N LYS A 107 8.47 -14.02 -3.53
CA LYS A 107 7.13 -13.90 -2.94
C LYS A 107 7.02 -12.73 -1.94
N ALA A 108 8.02 -12.55 -1.07
CA ALA A 108 8.03 -11.45 -0.11
C ALA A 108 8.15 -10.08 -0.79
N ILE A 109 8.99 -9.94 -1.82
CA ILE A 109 9.10 -8.71 -2.61
C ILE A 109 7.80 -8.41 -3.37
N ASN A 110 7.11 -9.43 -3.89
CA ASN A 110 5.80 -9.23 -4.52
C ASN A 110 4.73 -8.77 -3.53
N LYS A 111 4.69 -9.33 -2.31
CA LYS A 111 3.83 -8.81 -1.22
C LYS A 111 4.13 -7.34 -0.93
N LEU A 112 5.42 -6.99 -0.87
CA LEU A 112 5.86 -5.60 -0.64
C LEU A 112 5.34 -4.64 -1.72
N LYS A 113 5.43 -5.03 -3.01
CA LYS A 113 4.92 -4.26 -4.15
C LYS A 113 3.39 -4.08 -4.07
N ASN A 114 2.66 -5.13 -3.73
CA ASN A 114 1.20 -5.06 -3.55
C ASN A 114 0.82 -4.14 -2.38
N LEU A 115 1.60 -4.14 -1.30
CA LEU A 115 1.43 -3.23 -0.17
C LEU A 115 1.84 -1.80 -0.51
N SER A 116 2.86 -1.56 -1.35
CA SER A 116 3.16 -0.20 -1.84
C SER A 116 2.10 0.30 -2.81
N GLN A 117 1.51 -0.54 -3.65
CA GLN A 117 0.38 -0.15 -4.49
C GLN A 117 -0.88 0.15 -3.64
N LYS A 118 -1.08 -0.56 -2.53
CA LYS A 118 -2.16 -0.25 -1.57
C LYS A 118 -1.91 0.99 -0.70
N ASN A 119 -0.66 1.27 -0.31
CA ASN A 119 -0.29 2.32 0.66
C ASN A 119 0.35 3.59 0.06
N ASN A 120 0.78 3.59 -1.21
CA ASN A 120 1.13 4.80 -1.99
C ASN A 120 -0.08 5.30 -2.80
N GLY A 121 -1.30 4.98 -2.37
CA GLY A 121 -2.48 5.61 -2.93
C GLY A 121 -2.45 7.09 -2.60
N ASN A 122 -2.64 7.94 -3.61
CA ASN A 122 -3.14 9.30 -3.41
C ASN A 122 -4.19 9.26 -2.28
N HIS A 123 -4.08 10.17 -1.33
CA HIS A 123 -4.98 10.25 -0.21
C HIS A 123 -5.51 11.67 -0.10
N ILE A 124 -6.71 11.78 0.44
CA ILE A 124 -7.38 13.05 0.67
C ILE A 124 -7.71 13.18 2.14
N TYR A 125 -7.72 14.42 2.63
CA TYR A 125 -8.20 14.72 3.97
C TYR A 125 -9.63 15.22 3.87
N VAL A 126 -10.56 14.43 4.38
CA VAL A 126 -11.98 14.82 4.42
C VAL A 126 -12.34 15.30 5.81
N LYS A 127 -13.12 16.38 5.90
CA LYS A 127 -13.64 16.88 7.18
C LYS A 127 -14.95 16.14 7.47
N SER A 128 -14.94 15.27 8.47
CA SER A 128 -16.13 14.53 8.91
C SER A 128 -16.30 14.70 10.43
N LYS A 129 -17.48 15.14 10.87
CA LYS A 129 -17.81 15.35 12.30
C LYS A 129 -16.72 16.12 13.08
N LEU A 130 -16.32 17.28 12.55
CA LEU A 130 -15.30 18.18 13.13
C LEU A 130 -13.86 17.65 13.17
N LYS A 131 -13.59 16.43 12.69
CA LYS A 131 -12.23 15.85 12.60
C LYS A 131 -11.78 15.74 11.14
N LYS A 132 -10.48 15.96 10.87
CA LYS A 132 -9.86 15.64 9.58
C LYS A 132 -9.57 14.16 9.54
N LYS A 133 -10.15 13.45 8.57
CA LYS A 133 -9.94 12.02 8.37
C LYS A 133 -9.16 11.81 7.07
N LYS A 134 -8.06 11.06 7.16
CA LYS A 134 -7.29 10.63 5.98
C LYS A 134 -8.02 9.47 5.31
N ILE A 135 -8.31 9.59 4.02
CA ILE A 135 -8.89 8.53 3.20
C ILE A 135 -7.94 8.25 2.04
N TYR A 136 -7.51 6.99 1.91
CA TYR A 136 -6.77 6.54 0.73
C TYR A 136 -7.73 6.34 -0.43
N LEU A 137 -7.42 6.92 -1.59
CA LEU A 137 -8.27 6.83 -2.77
C LEU A 137 -8.45 5.38 -3.26
N THR A 138 -7.46 4.52 -3.04
CA THR A 138 -7.53 3.07 -3.30
C THR A 138 -8.64 2.36 -2.51
N ASN A 139 -9.08 2.94 -1.40
CA ASN A 139 -10.17 2.41 -0.59
C ASN A 139 -11.55 2.91 -1.05
N ILE A 140 -11.62 3.94 -1.88
CA ILE A 140 -12.90 4.47 -2.37
C ILE A 140 -13.39 3.57 -3.53
N LYS A 141 -14.61 3.08 -3.41
CA LYS A 141 -15.31 2.27 -4.42
C LYS A 141 -16.07 3.17 -5.39
N TRP A 142 -16.99 3.97 -4.87
CA TRP A 142 -17.67 5.04 -5.59
C TRP A 142 -18.07 6.16 -4.64
N ILE A 143 -18.56 7.24 -5.23
CA ILE A 143 -19.00 8.44 -4.54
C ILE A 143 -20.36 8.79 -5.12
N GLU A 144 -21.30 9.12 -4.23
CA GLU A 144 -22.66 9.46 -4.61
C GLU A 144 -23.09 10.81 -4.02
N ALA A 145 -23.92 11.53 -4.76
CA ALA A 145 -24.51 12.79 -4.30
C ALA A 145 -25.65 12.53 -3.29
N LEU A 146 -25.68 13.33 -2.22
CA LEU A 146 -26.70 13.33 -1.18
C LEU A 146 -27.10 14.77 -0.85
N GLY A 147 -27.85 15.42 -1.76
CA GLY A 147 -28.20 16.84 -1.65
C GLY A 147 -26.93 17.72 -1.71
N ASP A 148 -26.73 18.54 -0.68
CA ASP A 148 -25.53 19.39 -0.52
C ASP A 148 -24.28 18.62 -0.05
N TYR A 149 -24.43 17.32 0.21
CA TYR A 149 -23.37 16.44 0.68
C TYR A 149 -22.99 15.43 -0.40
N ILE A 150 -21.81 14.83 -0.22
CA ILE A 150 -21.44 13.59 -0.90
C ILE A 150 -21.23 12.49 0.13
N ARG A 151 -21.51 11.25 -0.29
CA ARG A 151 -21.19 10.04 0.45
C ARG A 151 -20.12 9.26 -0.31
N LEU A 152 -18.96 9.08 0.32
CA LEU A 152 -17.90 8.22 -0.15
C LEU A 152 -18.18 6.82 0.34
N ILE A 153 -18.34 5.88 -0.57
CA ILE A 153 -18.42 4.46 -0.25
C ILE A 153 -17.01 3.88 -0.31
N THR A 154 -16.54 3.36 0.81
CA THR A 154 -15.18 2.80 0.91
C THR A 154 -15.20 1.33 1.29
N ILE A 155 -14.04 0.68 1.26
CA ILE A 155 -13.87 -0.71 1.68
C ILE A 155 -14.20 -0.90 3.17
N SER A 156 -13.91 0.08 4.02
CA SER A 156 -14.08 -0.03 5.47
C SER A 156 -15.39 0.57 5.97
N GLU A 157 -15.71 1.79 5.54
CA GLU A 157 -16.89 2.52 6.04
C GLU A 157 -17.30 3.66 5.11
N ASN A 158 -18.56 4.08 5.22
CA ASN A 158 -19.08 5.20 4.44
C ASN A 158 -18.77 6.53 5.13
N VAL A 159 -18.34 7.52 4.35
CA VAL A 159 -18.04 8.86 4.87
C VAL A 159 -18.89 9.90 4.19
N VAL A 160 -19.64 10.67 4.97
CA VAL A 160 -20.46 11.80 4.49
C VAL A 160 -19.74 13.10 4.78
N MET A 161 -19.71 14.00 3.80
CA MET A 161 -19.06 15.31 3.90
C MET A 161 -19.76 16.37 3.05
N LEU A 162 -19.69 17.63 3.51
CA LEU A 162 -20.24 18.79 2.81
C LEU A 162 -19.35 19.14 1.62
N SER A 163 -19.76 18.74 0.43
CA SER A 163 -19.10 19.03 -0.85
C SER A 163 -20.05 18.70 -2.00
N SER A 164 -19.76 19.19 -3.19
CA SER A 164 -20.46 18.80 -4.41
C SER A 164 -19.65 17.76 -5.20
N LEU A 165 -20.32 16.87 -5.94
CA LEU A 165 -19.63 15.92 -6.82
C LEU A 165 -18.69 16.63 -7.80
N LYS A 166 -19.10 17.78 -8.36
CA LYS A 166 -18.29 18.52 -9.34
C LYS A 166 -17.00 19.06 -8.71
N SER A 167 -17.08 19.63 -7.50
CA SER A 167 -15.88 20.11 -6.81
C SER A 167 -14.96 18.95 -6.49
N PHE A 168 -15.52 17.88 -5.95
CA PHE A 168 -14.76 16.72 -5.51
C PHE A 168 -14.12 15.95 -6.67
N GLU A 169 -14.80 15.87 -7.82
CA GLU A 169 -14.28 15.31 -9.07
C GLU A 169 -12.95 15.96 -9.49
N ASN A 170 -12.81 17.28 -9.30
CA ASN A 170 -11.57 17.99 -9.63
C ASN A 170 -10.40 17.67 -8.69
N GLU A 171 -10.68 17.15 -7.50
CA GLU A 171 -9.68 16.74 -6.52
C GLU A 171 -9.20 15.28 -6.74
N LEU A 172 -9.85 14.54 -7.66
CA LEU A 172 -9.57 13.14 -7.91
C LEU A 172 -8.66 12.94 -9.14
N PRO A 173 -7.76 11.94 -9.11
CA PRO A 173 -6.99 11.54 -10.28
C PRO A 173 -7.92 11.03 -11.39
N LYS A 174 -7.90 11.71 -12.54
CA LYS A 174 -8.79 11.44 -13.68
C LYS A 174 -8.55 10.08 -14.34
N ASP A 175 -7.35 9.51 -14.14
CA ASP A 175 -6.96 8.17 -14.59
C ASP A 175 -7.52 7.04 -13.71
N LYS A 176 -8.09 7.39 -12.54
CA LYS A 176 -8.64 6.43 -11.57
C LYS A 176 -10.12 6.61 -11.31
N PHE A 177 -10.61 7.85 -11.34
CA PHE A 177 -12.01 8.16 -11.07
C PHE A 177 -12.67 8.77 -12.29
N MET A 178 -13.90 8.33 -12.53
CA MET A 178 -14.71 8.84 -13.63
C MET A 178 -16.13 9.11 -13.17
N ARG A 179 -16.65 10.28 -13.51
CA ARG A 179 -18.07 10.59 -13.34
C ARG A 179 -18.89 9.93 -14.44
N ILE A 180 -19.62 8.89 -14.06
CA ILE A 180 -20.45 8.08 -14.97
C ILE A 180 -21.92 8.50 -14.97
N HIS A 181 -22.36 9.30 -13.99
CA HIS A 181 -23.73 9.78 -13.87
C HIS A 181 -23.79 11.14 -13.17
N LYS A 182 -24.90 11.86 -13.31
CA LYS A 182 -25.10 13.15 -12.62
C LYS A 182 -24.92 13.05 -11.09
N SER A 183 -25.17 11.88 -10.52
CA SER A 183 -25.11 11.59 -9.09
C SER A 183 -24.01 10.60 -8.68
N TYR A 184 -23.14 10.14 -9.59
CA TYR A 184 -22.13 9.11 -9.25
C TYR A 184 -20.79 9.33 -9.93
N ILE A 185 -19.73 9.16 -9.15
CA ILE A 185 -18.33 9.01 -9.58
C ILE A 185 -17.86 7.63 -9.13
N VAL A 186 -17.23 6.86 -10.01
CA VAL A 186 -16.75 5.51 -9.71
C VAL A 186 -15.23 5.44 -9.78
N ASN A 187 -14.64 4.56 -8.98
CA ASN A 187 -13.26 4.15 -9.14
C ASN A 187 -13.20 3.09 -10.24
N LEU A 188 -12.49 3.39 -11.34
CA LEU A 188 -12.38 2.54 -12.50
C LEU A 188 -11.76 1.17 -12.17
N GLU A 189 -10.84 1.11 -11.19
CA GLU A 189 -10.19 -0.14 -10.76
C GLU A 189 -11.12 -1.05 -9.94
N LYS A 190 -12.31 -0.56 -9.55
CA LYS A 190 -13.29 -1.32 -8.76
C LYS A 190 -14.47 -1.80 -9.58
N ILE A 191 -14.53 -1.48 -10.86
CA ILE A 191 -15.58 -1.94 -11.76
C ILE A 191 -15.33 -3.41 -12.08
N GLU A 192 -16.32 -4.26 -11.80
CA GLU A 192 -16.26 -5.68 -12.13
C GLU A 192 -16.84 -5.95 -13.52
N THR A 193 -18.03 -5.39 -13.78
CA THR A 193 -18.72 -5.46 -15.06
C THR A 193 -19.54 -4.19 -15.28
N PHE A 194 -19.95 -3.94 -16.52
CA PHE A 194 -20.88 -2.86 -16.86
C PHE A 194 -21.68 -3.20 -18.12
N ASP A 195 -22.84 -2.59 -18.26
CA ASP A 195 -23.70 -2.68 -19.44
C ASP A 195 -24.04 -1.27 -19.96
N SER A 196 -25.02 -1.17 -20.86
CA SER A 196 -25.45 0.11 -21.44
C SER A 196 -26.11 1.11 -20.47
N LYS A 197 -26.50 0.66 -19.27
CA LYS A 197 -27.30 1.38 -18.28
C LYS A 197 -26.68 1.37 -16.89
N TYR A 198 -25.81 0.42 -16.57
CA TYR A 198 -25.30 0.22 -15.22
C TYR A 198 -23.83 -0.20 -15.18
N VAL A 199 -23.17 0.18 -14.09
CA VAL A 199 -21.86 -0.31 -13.65
C VAL A 199 -22.07 -1.14 -12.39
N PHE A 200 -21.41 -2.28 -12.30
CA PHE A 200 -21.50 -3.21 -11.17
C PHE A 200 -20.19 -3.20 -10.37
N ILE A 201 -20.30 -2.93 -9.08
CA ILE A 201 -19.19 -2.90 -8.11
C ILE A 201 -19.66 -3.66 -6.87
N ASP A 202 -18.99 -4.76 -6.52
CA ASP A 202 -19.49 -5.73 -5.54
C ASP A 202 -20.94 -6.15 -5.86
N SER A 203 -21.85 -6.12 -4.87
CA SER A 203 -23.28 -6.39 -5.04
C SER A 203 -24.11 -5.17 -5.49
N GLU A 204 -23.49 -4.02 -5.74
CA GLU A 204 -24.20 -2.77 -6.01
C GLU A 204 -24.31 -2.45 -7.50
N LYS A 205 -25.45 -1.86 -7.86
CA LYS A 205 -25.81 -1.52 -9.24
C LYS A 205 -25.89 0.00 -9.41
N ILE A 206 -24.86 0.59 -10.04
CA ILE A 206 -24.69 2.03 -10.15
C ILE A 206 -25.17 2.51 -11.54
N PRO A 207 -26.09 3.50 -11.62
CA PRO A 207 -26.56 4.03 -12.91
C PRO A 207 -25.43 4.62 -13.77
N LEU A 208 -25.46 4.33 -15.07
CA LEU A 208 -24.57 4.88 -16.10
C LEU A 208 -25.37 5.77 -17.05
N SER A 209 -24.91 7.01 -17.24
CA SER A 209 -25.47 7.92 -18.23
C SER A 209 -25.14 7.45 -19.65
N ARG A 210 -26.11 7.48 -20.56
CA ARG A 210 -25.97 7.01 -21.95
C ARG A 210 -24.78 7.64 -22.68
N ASN A 211 -24.54 8.93 -22.47
CA ASN A 211 -23.43 9.67 -23.08
C ASN A 211 -22.07 9.38 -22.44
N LYS A 212 -22.02 8.72 -21.27
CA LYS A 212 -20.76 8.34 -20.59
C LYS A 212 -20.27 6.95 -20.94
N LYS A 213 -21.07 6.14 -21.65
CA LYS A 213 -20.70 4.78 -22.03
C LYS A 213 -19.42 4.74 -22.86
N VAL A 214 -19.34 5.52 -23.94
CA VAL A 214 -18.20 5.52 -24.87
C VAL A 214 -16.90 5.96 -24.17
N GLU A 215 -17.00 6.96 -23.30
CA GLU A 215 -15.87 7.40 -22.47
C GLU A 215 -15.43 6.30 -21.50
N LEU A 216 -16.37 5.57 -20.88
CA LEU A 216 -16.08 4.49 -19.95
C LEU A 216 -15.44 3.28 -20.64
N ASP A 217 -15.98 2.88 -21.80
CA ASP A 217 -15.41 1.84 -22.67
C ASP A 217 -13.94 2.15 -22.99
N SER A 218 -13.68 3.39 -23.40
CA SER A 218 -12.32 3.87 -23.70
C SER A 218 -11.43 3.81 -22.47
N ALA A 219 -11.89 4.34 -21.33
CA ALA A 219 -11.11 4.41 -20.09
C ALA A 219 -10.70 3.02 -19.54
N LEU A 220 -11.53 1.99 -19.74
CA LEU A 220 -11.24 0.63 -19.26
C LEU A 220 -10.37 -0.17 -20.24
N THR A 221 -10.52 0.02 -21.56
CA THR A 221 -9.77 -0.72 -22.58
C THR A 221 -8.26 -0.41 -22.55
N PHE A 222 -7.87 0.82 -22.20
CA PHE A 222 -6.45 1.20 -22.09
C PHE A 222 -5.71 0.53 -20.92
N LYS A 223 -6.41 -0.02 -19.92
CA LYS A 223 -5.77 -0.69 -18.76
C LYS A 223 -5.52 -2.19 -18.96
N SER A 224 -6.05 -2.80 -20.01
CA SER A 224 -5.89 -4.25 -20.28
C SER A 224 -4.54 -4.63 -20.89
N ASN A 225 -3.76 -3.65 -21.37
CA ASN A 225 -2.54 -3.84 -22.17
C ASN A 225 -1.24 -3.40 -21.45
N GLN A 226 -1.19 -3.43 -20.11
CA GLN A 226 0.03 -3.17 -19.32
C GLN A 226 0.32 -4.26 -18.30
#